data_AF-A0A2D6T2I1-F1
#
_entry.id   AF-A0A2D6T2I1-F1
#
_cell.length_a   1.000
_cell.length_b   1.000
_cell.length_c   1.000
_cell.angle_alpha   90.00
_cell.angle_beta   90.00
_cell.angle_gamma   90.00
#
_symmetry.space_group_name_H-M   'P 1'
#
loop_
_entity.id
_entity.type
_entity.pdbx_description
1 polymer ?
#
loop_
_entity_poly.entity_id
_entity_poly.type
_entity_poly.pdbx_seq_one_letter_code
_entity_poly.pdbx_strand_id
1 'polypeptide(L)' 'MEAFVRHLGEDDFGRSVAFQDLAGETYEYQLGALLGHVFNHQTHHRGQAHDQLSQTAVAPPSLDLIGFMRETV' A
#
# COMPACT_ATOMS: atom_id res chain seq x y z
N MET A 1 2.01 -9.30 6.24
CA MET A 1 2.43 -7.89 6.14
C MET A 1 2.87 -7.34 7.49
N GLU A 2 2.01 -7.34 8.52
CA GLU A 2 2.38 -6.79 9.84
C GLU A 2 3.63 -7.42 10.45
N ALA A 3 3.72 -8.75 10.49
CA ALA A 3 4.90 -9.44 11.00
C ALA A 3 6.17 -9.07 10.22
N PHE A 4 6.08 -8.84 8.91
CA PHE A 4 7.23 -8.41 8.10
C PHE A 4 7.66 -6.99 8.47
N VAL A 5 6.72 -6.03 8.49
CA VAL A 5 7.01 -4.62 8.78
C VAL A 5 7.54 -4.43 10.20
N ARG A 6 7.07 -5.21 11.18
CA ARG A 6 7.54 -5.15 12.57
C ARG A 6 9.02 -5.50 12.75
N HIS A 7 9.64 -6.18 11.79
CA HIS A 7 11.07 -6.53 11.85
C HIS A 7 11.97 -5.60 11.04
N LEU A 8 11.41 -4.55 10.42
CA LEU A 8 12.21 -3.58 9.65
C LEU A 8 12.78 -2.49 10.57
N GLY A 9 14.07 -2.20 10.41
CA GLY A 9 14.73 -1.00 10.92
C GLY A 9 14.76 0.12 9.87
N GLU A 10 15.23 1.32 10.26
CA GLU A 10 15.35 2.47 9.35
C GLU A 10 16.28 2.20 8.16
N ASP A 11 17.37 1.47 8.38
CA ASP A 11 18.34 1.15 7.33
C ASP A 11 17.77 0.19 6.27
N ASP A 12 16.76 -0.62 6.62
CA ASP A 12 16.16 -1.59 5.69
C ASP A 12 15.44 -0.91 4.53
N PHE A 13 14.96 0.33 4.71
CA PHE A 13 14.28 1.06 3.64
C PHE A 13 15.20 1.37 2.44
N GLY A 14 16.51 1.49 2.71
CA GLY A 14 17.56 1.67 1.70
C GLY A 14 18.14 0.36 1.16
N ARG A 15 17.63 -0.80 1.57
CA ARG A 15 18.03 -2.11 1.03
C ARG A 15 17.53 -2.29 -0.39
N SER A 16 18.41 -2.74 -1.28
CA SER A 16 18.05 -3.11 -2.63
C SER A 16 17.36 -4.47 -2.71
N VAL A 17 16.27 -4.56 -3.47
CA VAL A 17 15.46 -5.76 -3.67
C VAL A 17 15.32 -6.03 -5.16
N ALA A 18 15.87 -7.16 -5.61
CA ALA A 18 15.71 -7.62 -6.98
C ALA A 18 14.53 -8.60 -7.11
N PHE A 19 13.79 -8.51 -8.20
CA PHE A 19 12.72 -9.44 -8.57
C PHE A 19 12.60 -9.58 -10.08
N GLN A 20 11.92 -10.64 -10.53
CA GLN A 20 11.49 -10.78 -11.91
C GLN A 20 10.00 -10.54 -12.02
N ASP A 21 9.61 -9.82 -13.07
CA ASP A 21 8.19 -9.70 -13.41
C ASP A 21 7.67 -10.97 -14.10
N LEU A 22 6.41 -10.92 -14.54
CA LEU A 22 5.78 -12.05 -15.23
C LEU A 22 6.32 -12.28 -16.65
N ALA A 23 7.02 -11.30 -17.23
CA ALA A 23 7.70 -11.43 -18.51
C ALA A 23 9.14 -12.01 -18.35
N GLY A 24 9.62 -12.18 -17.12
CA GLY A 24 10.98 -12.64 -16.81
C GLY A 24 12.01 -11.52 -16.79
N GLU A 25 11.59 -10.26 -16.92
CA GLU A 25 12.46 -9.09 -16.87
C GLU A 25 12.89 -8.84 -15.41
N THR A 26 14.18 -8.61 -15.21
CA THR A 26 14.75 -8.39 -13.87
C THR A 26 14.75 -6.92 -13.52
N TYR A 27 14.22 -6.60 -12.35
CA TYR A 27 14.18 -5.26 -11.80
C TYR A 27 14.82 -5.22 -10.42
N GLU A 28 15.33 -4.06 -10.05
CA GLU A 28 15.94 -3.82 -8.74
C GLU A 28 15.49 -2.45 -8.22
N TYR A 29 14.93 -2.43 -7.01
CA TYR A 29 14.43 -1.22 -6.37
C TYR A 29 14.72 -1.25 -4.87
N GLN A 30 14.82 -0.05 -4.27
CA GLN A 30 14.90 0.09 -2.83
C GLN A 30 13.60 -0.37 -2.17
N LEU A 31 13.72 -1.09 -1.04
CA LEU A 31 12.59 -1.62 -0.29
C LEU A 31 11.57 -0.54 0.07
N GLY A 32 12.02 0.66 0.43
CA GLY A 32 11.14 1.78 0.74
C GLY A 32 10.24 2.18 -0.43
N ALA A 33 10.76 2.18 -1.65
CA ALA A 33 9.97 2.47 -2.86
C ALA A 33 8.91 1.38 -3.11
N LEU A 34 9.28 0.11 -2.93
CA LEU A 34 8.36 -1.02 -3.07
C LEU A 34 7.25 -0.99 -2.01
N LEU A 35 7.57 -0.69 -0.76
CA LEU A 35 6.58 -0.54 0.30
C LEU A 35 5.63 0.65 0.04
N GLY A 36 6.17 1.77 -0.46
CA GLY A 36 5.36 2.91 -0.89
C GLY A 36 4.40 2.54 -2.03
N HIS A 37 4.87 1.75 -3.01
CA HIS A 37 4.01 1.22 -4.07
C HIS A 37 2.87 0.36 -3.51
N VAL A 38 3.16 -0.60 -2.61
CA VAL A 38 2.13 -1.45 -1.99
C VAL A 38 1.12 -0.62 -1.20
N PHE A 39 1.58 0.38 -0.43
CA PHE A 39 0.71 1.30 0.31
C PHE A 39 -0.18 2.13 -0.63
N ASN A 40 0.34 2.57 -1.77
CA ASN A 40 -0.46 3.31 -2.74
C ASN A 40 -1.46 2.38 -3.47
N HIS A 41 -1.05 1.15 -3.78
CA HIS A 41 -1.87 0.16 -4.47
C HIS A 41 -3.11 -0.22 -3.66
N GLN A 42 -3.01 -0.35 -2.32
CA GLN A 42 -4.20 -0.54 -1.49
C GLN A 42 -5.16 0.66 -1.55
N THR A 43 -4.67 1.90 -1.64
CA THR A 43 -5.50 3.10 -1.75
C THR A 43 -6.24 3.12 -3.07
N HIS A 44 -5.58 2.72 -4.16
CA HIS A 44 -6.20 2.55 -5.46
C HIS A 44 -7.37 1.55 -5.42
N HIS A 45 -7.16 0.35 -4.86
CA HIS A 45 -8.23 -0.64 -4.75
C HIS A 45 -9.35 -0.24 -3.80
N ARG A 46 -9.04 0.45 -2.69
CA ARG A 46 -10.07 1.05 -1.83
C ARG A 46 -10.91 2.07 -2.60
N GLY A 47 -10.30 2.85 -3.49
CA GLY A 47 -11.02 3.74 -4.41
C GLY A 47 -11.98 2.99 -5.32
N GLN A 48 -11.54 1.87 -5.93
CA GLN A 48 -12.40 1.03 -6.75
C GLN A 48 -13.59 0.45 -5.96
N ALA A 49 -13.34 -0.09 -4.77
CA ALA A 49 -14.41 -0.61 -3.92
C ALA A 49 -15.37 0.48 -3.43
N HIS A 50 -14.85 1.69 -3.14
CA HIS A 50 -15.64 2.85 -2.75
C HIS A 50 -16.58 3.29 -3.88
N ASP A 51 -16.10 3.31 -5.13
CA ASP A 51 -16.94 3.59 -6.30
C ASP A 51 -18.04 2.54 -6.47
N GLN A 52 -17.69 1.25 -6.38
CA GLN A 52 -18.66 0.16 -6.45
C GLN A 52 -19.74 0.26 -5.36
N LEU A 53 -19.36 0.55 -4.11
CA LEU A 53 -20.30 0.73 -3.01
C LEU A 53 -21.20 1.96 -3.19
N SER A 54 -20.66 3.06 -3.72
CA SER A 54 -21.41 4.29 -4.02
C SER A 54 -22.57 4.08 -4.99
N GLN A 55 -22.53 3.01 -5.78
CA GLN A 55 -23.59 2.63 -6.72
C GLN A 55 -24.69 1.77 -6.06
N THR A 56 -24.60 1.53 -4.74
CA THR A 56 -25.57 0.76 -3.95
C THR A 56 -26.26 1.65 -2.92
N ALA A 57 -27.20 1.08 -2.15
CA ALA A 57 -27.78 1.77 -1.00
C ALA A 57 -26.83 1.83 0.22
N VAL A 58 -25.69 1.13 0.19
CA VAL A 58 -24.71 1.12 1.28
C VAL A 58 -23.71 2.24 1.06
N ALA A 59 -23.65 3.20 1.98
CA ALA A 59 -22.67 4.26 1.92
C ALA A 59 -21.25 3.69 2.09
N PRO A 60 -20.29 4.06 1.23
CA PRO A 60 -18.91 3.62 1.38
C PRO A 60 -18.23 4.30 2.58
N PRO A 61 -17.20 3.67 3.18
CA PRO A 61 -16.41 4.29 4.23
C PRO A 61 -15.58 5.48 3.72
N SER A 62 -15.24 6.40 4.61
CA SER A 62 -14.34 7.52 4.29
C SER A 62 -12.97 7.03 3.82
N LEU A 63 -12.41 7.71 2.82
CA LEU A 63 -11.05 7.50 2.33
C LEU A 63 -10.09 8.62 2.76
N ASP A 64 -10.54 9.61 3.53
CA ASP A 64 -9.69 10.73 3.96
C ASP A 64 -8.57 10.27 4.89
N LEU A 65 -7.33 10.53 4.49
CA LEU A 65 -6.14 10.12 5.23
C LEU A 65 -6.00 10.91 6.53
N ILE A 66 -6.29 12.21 6.51
CA ILE A 66 -6.19 13.06 7.71
C ILE A 66 -7.22 12.61 8.75
N GLY A 67 -8.45 12.34 8.34
CA GLY A 67 -9.50 11.76 9.18
C GLY A 67 -9.05 10.45 9.81
N PHE A 68 -8.57 9.49 9.01
CA PHE A 68 -8.10 8.19 9.51
C PHE A 68 -6.96 8.34 10.53
N MET A 69 -5.95 9.17 10.25
CA MET A 69 -4.83 9.39 11.16
C MET A 69 -5.26 10.01 12.49
N ARG A 70 -6.33 10.80 12.51
CA ARG A 70 -6.86 11.41 13.75
C ARG A 70 -7.66 10.43 14.60
N GLU A 71 -8.24 9.39 14.01
CA GLU A 71 -9.00 8.35 14.72
C GLU A 71 -8.10 7.29 15.38
N THR A 72 -6.83 7.20 14.96
CA THR A 72 -5.86 6.19 15.40
C THR A 72 -4.87 6.69 16.45
N VAL A 73 -5.08 7.90 16.98
CA VAL A 73 -4.30 8.51 18.08
C VAL A 73 -5.05 8.44 19.40
#